data_AF-A0A537DTJ9-F1
#
_entry.id   AF-A0A537DTJ9-F1
#
_cell.length_a   1.000
_cell.length_b   1.000
_cell.length_c   1.000
_cell.angle_alpha   90.00
_cell.angle_beta   90.00
_cell.angle_gamma   90.00
#
_symmetry.space_group_name_H-M   'P 1'
#
loop_
_entity.id
_entity.type
_entity.pdbx_description
1 polymer ?
#
loop_
_entity_poly.entity_id
_entity_poly.type
_entity_poly.pdbx_seq_one_letter_code
_entity_poly.pdbx_strand_id
1 'polypeptide(L)'
;MSPSQLGRRTASDEANFQGGIVRLIAIERKPEAALDALCAHYRVDRPALRIGLPKGEKRALGCYVHRERTIYMSNEEYMFDPYVLIHEFYHHLRHVGGKHRGTERHARDFALSFLRNAQSGDGRSDGSS
;
A
#
# COMPACT_ATOMS: atom_id res chain seq x y z
N MET A 1 -34.61 12.76 -7.97
CA MET A 1 -33.81 11.53 -8.17
C MET A 1 -32.70 11.55 -7.14
N SER A 2 -32.79 10.69 -6.13
CA SER A 2 -31.84 10.65 -5.01
C SER A 2 -30.53 9.97 -5.41
N PRO A 3 -29.36 10.47 -4.99
CA PRO A 3 -28.09 9.80 -5.21
C PRO A 3 -27.95 8.65 -4.20
N SER A 4 -28.42 7.47 -4.59
CA SER A 4 -28.36 6.25 -3.79
C SER A 4 -27.02 5.52 -3.99
N GLN A 5 -26.34 5.24 -2.88
CA GLN A 5 -25.50 4.05 -2.66
C GLN A 5 -24.11 3.99 -3.35
N LEU A 6 -23.17 4.82 -2.92
CA LEU A 6 -21.79 4.33 -2.73
C LEU A 6 -21.69 3.92 -1.25
N GLY A 7 -21.81 2.61 -0.98
CA GLY A 7 -21.87 2.06 0.38
C GLY A 7 -20.73 2.59 1.26
N ARG A 8 -21.09 3.17 2.41
CA ARG A 8 -20.11 3.63 3.41
C ARG A 8 -19.37 2.39 3.92
N ARG A 9 -18.12 2.17 3.48
CA ARG A 9 -17.27 1.08 3.99
C ARG A 9 -17.15 1.22 5.51
N THR A 10 -17.33 0.13 6.23
CA THR A 10 -17.18 0.10 7.67
C THR A 10 -15.69 0.06 8.04
N ALA A 11 -15.36 0.35 9.31
CA ALA A 11 -14.00 0.17 9.80
C ALA A 11 -13.52 -1.28 9.68
N SER A 12 -14.44 -2.25 9.82
CA SER A 12 -14.18 -3.67 9.64
C SER A 12 -13.87 -4.02 8.18
N ASP A 13 -14.61 -3.45 7.22
CA ASP A 13 -14.33 -3.66 5.79
C ASP A 13 -12.93 -3.12 5.42
N GLU A 14 -12.56 -1.97 5.99
CA GLU A 14 -11.25 -1.37 5.78
C GLU A 14 -10.14 -2.24 6.40
N ALA A 15 -10.32 -2.70 7.64
CA ALA A 15 -9.36 -3.59 8.30
C ALA A 15 -9.18 -4.92 7.53
N ASN A 16 -10.26 -5.53 7.05
CA ASN A 16 -10.22 -6.75 6.25
C ASN A 16 -9.49 -6.54 4.92
N PHE A 17 -9.76 -5.43 4.24
CA PHE A 17 -9.05 -5.06 3.02
C PHE A 17 -7.54 -4.90 3.30
N GLN A 18 -7.19 -4.16 4.34
CA GLN A 18 -5.80 -3.91 4.73
C GLN A 18 -5.07 -5.20 5.12
N GLY A 19 -5.74 -6.11 5.83
CA GLY A 19 -5.25 -7.46 6.13
C GLY A 19 -4.98 -8.28 4.86
N GLY A 20 -5.90 -8.24 3.89
CA GLY A 20 -5.72 -8.89 2.59
C GLY A 20 -4.50 -8.38 1.83
N ILE A 21 -4.26 -7.06 1.82
CA ILE A 21 -3.07 -6.45 1.22
C ILE A 21 -1.80 -6.93 1.91
N VAL A 22 -1.74 -6.89 3.24
CA VAL A 22 -0.56 -7.34 4.00
C VAL A 22 -0.26 -8.81 3.73
N ARG A 23 -1.29 -9.66 3.70
CA ARG A 23 -1.15 -11.08 3.38
C ARG A 23 -0.60 -11.31 1.97
N LEU A 24 -1.12 -10.58 0.96
CA LEU A 24 -0.62 -10.67 -0.42
C LEU A 24 0.87 -10.35 -0.51
N ILE A 25 1.33 -9.32 0.23
CA ILE A 25 2.72 -8.87 0.20
C ILE A 25 3.62 -9.83 0.99
N ALA A 26 3.34 -10.05 2.27
CA ALA A 26 4.25 -10.73 3.20
C ALA A 26 4.20 -12.25 3.15
N ILE A 27 3.03 -12.84 2.87
CA ILE A 27 2.82 -14.29 2.95
C ILE A 27 2.76 -14.91 1.56
N GLU A 28 1.92 -14.36 0.68
CA GLU A 28 1.76 -14.90 -0.67
C GLU A 28 2.86 -14.46 -1.63
N ARG A 29 3.67 -13.46 -1.25
CA ARG A 29 4.74 -12.87 -2.07
C ARG A 29 4.26 -12.43 -3.45
N LYS A 30 3.09 -11.78 -3.50
CA LYS A 30 2.43 -11.24 -4.72
C LYS A 30 2.28 -9.71 -4.65
N PRO A 31 3.38 -8.95 -4.67
CA PRO A 31 3.32 -7.49 -4.55
C PRO A 31 2.58 -6.81 -5.70
N GLU A 32 2.59 -7.39 -6.90
CA GLU A 32 1.83 -6.90 -8.06
C GLU A 32 0.33 -6.97 -7.83
N ALA A 33 -0.15 -8.10 -7.29
CA ALA A 33 -1.57 -8.27 -6.97
C ALA A 33 -2.02 -7.34 -5.84
N ALA A 34 -1.14 -7.10 -4.86
CA ALA A 34 -1.39 -6.11 -3.82
C ALA A 34 -1.50 -4.69 -4.38
N LEU A 35 -0.62 -4.32 -5.33
CA LEU A 35 -0.70 -3.04 -6.03
C LEU A 35 -1.99 -2.92 -6.84
N ASP A 36 -2.40 -3.96 -7.58
CA ASP A 36 -3.66 -3.96 -8.33
C ASP A 36 -4.86 -3.72 -7.40
N ALA A 37 -4.91 -4.41 -6.27
CA ALA A 37 -5.98 -4.24 -5.28
C ALA A 37 -5.97 -2.85 -4.61
N LEU A 38 -4.79 -2.32 -4.27
CA LEU A 38 -4.62 -0.96 -3.77
C LEU A 38 -5.10 0.09 -4.79
N CYS A 39 -4.69 -0.04 -6.04
CA CYS A 39 -5.07 0.88 -7.11
C CYS A 39 -6.59 0.86 -7.35
N ALA A 40 -7.20 -0.32 -7.37
CA ALA A 40 -8.65 -0.46 -7.48
C ALA A 40 -9.38 0.17 -6.29
N HIS A 41 -8.87 -0.03 -5.07
CA HIS A 41 -9.47 0.52 -3.85
C HIS A 41 -9.42 2.06 -3.83
N TYR A 42 -8.25 2.63 -4.10
CA TYR A 42 -8.00 4.08 -4.05
C TYR A 42 -8.33 4.81 -5.36
N ARG A 43 -8.72 4.06 -6.42
CA ARG A 43 -9.08 4.56 -7.76
C ARG A 43 -7.98 5.41 -8.39
N VAL A 44 -6.76 4.87 -8.39
CA VAL A 44 -5.58 5.46 -9.03
C VAL A 44 -5.00 4.53 -10.07
N ASP A 45 -4.27 5.09 -11.03
CA ASP A 45 -3.55 4.30 -12.04
C ASP A 45 -2.46 3.44 -11.39
N ARG A 46 -2.23 2.24 -11.92
CA ARG A 46 -1.21 1.34 -11.39
C ARG A 46 0.22 1.86 -11.64
N PRO A 47 1.07 2.01 -10.61
CA PRO A 47 2.48 2.25 -10.82
C PRO A 47 3.20 0.96 -11.25
N ALA A 48 4.26 1.08 -12.05
CA ALA A 48 5.16 -0.05 -12.29
C ALA A 48 5.94 -0.37 -11.01
N LEU A 49 6.40 -1.62 -10.89
CA LEU A 49 7.24 -2.08 -9.78
C LEU A 49 8.54 -2.65 -10.35
N ARG A 50 9.70 -2.21 -9.86
CA ARG A 50 11.03 -2.59 -10.39
C ARG A 50 12.06 -2.78 -9.30
N ILE A 51 13.00 -3.69 -9.54
CA ILE A 51 14.19 -3.89 -8.70
C ILE A 51 15.33 -3.00 -9.21
N GLY A 52 16.13 -2.48 -8.28
CA GLY A 52 17.25 -1.57 -8.51
C GLY A 52 16.83 -0.12 -8.31
N LEU A 53 17.64 0.64 -7.59
CA LEU A 53 17.36 2.06 -7.38
C LEU A 53 17.80 2.91 -8.59
N PRO A 54 17.11 4.01 -8.89
CA PRO A 54 17.57 4.99 -9.87
C PRO A 54 18.99 5.50 -9.55
N LYS A 55 19.72 5.87 -10.60
CA LYS A 55 21.11 6.31 -10.49
C LYS A 55 21.23 7.51 -9.53
N GLY A 56 21.95 7.33 -8.42
CA GLY A 56 22.19 8.36 -7.40
C GLY A 56 21.51 8.07 -6.05
N GLU A 57 20.47 7.25 -6.04
CA GLU A 57 19.79 6.82 -4.82
C GLU A 57 20.39 5.48 -4.36
N LYS A 58 21.27 5.49 -3.36
CA LYS A 58 21.99 4.27 -2.92
C LYS A 58 21.60 3.77 -1.53
N ARG A 59 20.76 4.51 -0.80
CA ARG A 59 20.48 4.26 0.62
C ARG A 59 19.01 3.99 0.94
N ALA A 60 18.10 4.26 0.00
CA ALA A 60 16.67 4.05 0.22
C ALA A 60 16.32 2.56 0.07
N LEU A 61 15.38 2.06 0.87
CA LEU A 61 14.90 0.68 0.72
C LEU A 61 13.99 0.55 -0.51
N GLY A 62 13.18 1.58 -0.75
CA GLY A 62 12.41 1.81 -1.96
C GLY A 62 12.27 3.30 -2.25
N CYS A 63 11.79 3.64 -3.45
CA CYS A 63 11.51 5.01 -3.84
C CYS A 63 10.48 5.07 -4.99
N TYR A 64 9.43 5.85 -4.81
CA TYR A 64 8.52 6.21 -5.89
C TYR A 64 9.06 7.38 -6.73
N VAL A 65 9.19 7.15 -8.04
CA VAL A 65 9.58 8.17 -9.02
C VAL A 65 8.36 8.62 -9.82
N HIS A 66 7.85 9.80 -9.50
CA HIS A 66 6.63 10.35 -10.11
C HIS A 66 6.68 10.43 -11.65
N ARG A 67 7.79 10.92 -12.22
CA ARG A 67 7.94 11.08 -13.68
C ARG A 67 7.82 9.76 -14.44
N GLU A 68 8.18 8.66 -13.79
CA GLU A 68 8.15 7.31 -14.37
C GLU A 68 6.95 6.51 -13.88
N ARG A 69 6.17 7.04 -12.94
CA ARG A 69 5.07 6.33 -12.26
C ARG A 69 5.50 4.94 -11.80
N THR A 70 6.70 4.85 -11.22
CA THR A 70 7.34 3.58 -10.88
C THR A 70 7.77 3.59 -9.42
N ILE A 71 7.47 2.50 -8.72
CA ILE A 71 8.04 2.16 -7.42
C ILE A 71 9.29 1.33 -7.68
N TYR A 72 10.43 1.84 -7.24
CA TYR A 72 11.70 1.13 -7.27
C TYR A 72 11.98 0.54 -5.90
N MET A 73 12.40 -0.72 -5.86
CA MET A 73 12.89 -1.40 -4.65
C MET A 73 14.38 -1.67 -4.78
N SER A 74 15.13 -1.49 -3.70
CA SER A 74 16.58 -1.70 -3.70
C SER A 74 16.97 -3.16 -3.94
N ASN A 75 16.15 -4.10 -3.47
CA ASN A 75 16.28 -5.53 -3.73
C ASN A 75 14.90 -6.21 -3.73
N GLU A 76 14.90 -7.52 -3.98
CA GLU A 76 13.68 -8.33 -4.03
C GLU A 76 13.03 -8.49 -2.64
N GLU A 77 13.80 -8.56 -1.55
CA GLU A 77 13.28 -8.74 -0.20
C GLU A 77 12.32 -7.62 0.20
N TYR A 78 12.65 -6.37 -0.15
CA TYR A 78 11.80 -5.21 0.13
C TYR A 78 10.54 -5.14 -0.74
N MET A 79 10.42 -5.95 -1.80
CA MET A 79 9.14 -6.11 -2.50
C MET A 79 8.11 -6.82 -1.64
N PHE A 80 8.57 -7.65 -0.68
CA PHE A 80 7.73 -8.43 0.21
C PHE A 80 7.65 -7.83 1.62
N ASP A 81 8.18 -6.62 1.82
CA ASP A 81 7.98 -5.84 3.03
C ASP A 81 6.74 -4.95 2.86
N PRO A 82 5.62 -5.24 3.57
CA PRO A 82 4.41 -4.44 3.47
C PRO A 82 4.63 -2.98 3.85
N TYR A 83 5.50 -2.69 4.83
CA TYR A 83 5.77 -1.33 5.25
C TYR A 83 6.37 -0.52 4.09
N VAL A 84 7.43 -1.04 3.45
CA VAL A 84 8.14 -0.33 2.38
C VAL A 84 7.22 -0.16 1.16
N LEU A 85 6.52 -1.20 0.72
CA LEU A 85 5.63 -1.12 -0.43
C LEU A 85 4.47 -0.12 -0.20
N ILE A 86 3.84 -0.17 0.97
CA ILE A 86 2.72 0.73 1.31
C ILE A 86 3.21 2.18 1.47
N HIS A 87 4.41 2.39 2.01
CA HIS A 87 5.05 3.71 2.11
C HIS A 87 5.26 4.33 0.71
N GLU A 88 5.85 3.58 -0.22
CA GLU A 88 6.05 4.08 -1.59
C GLU A 88 4.74 4.24 -2.36
N PHE A 89 3.77 3.35 -2.13
CA PHE A 89 2.44 3.51 -2.69
C PHE A 89 1.73 4.78 -2.20
N TYR A 90 1.94 5.20 -0.95
CA TYR A 90 1.42 6.47 -0.46
C TYR A 90 1.97 7.66 -1.26
N HIS A 91 3.27 7.66 -1.57
CA HIS A 91 3.88 8.71 -2.39
C HIS A 91 3.28 8.77 -3.79
N HIS A 92 2.93 7.62 -4.36
CA HIS A 92 2.18 7.51 -5.60
C HIS A 92 0.77 8.13 -5.47
N LEU A 93 0.00 7.69 -4.46
CA LEU A 93 -1.36 8.18 -4.18
C LEU A 93 -1.41 9.71 -4.05
N ARG A 94 -0.44 10.31 -3.34
CA ARG A 94 -0.40 11.76 -3.12
C ARG A 94 0.00 12.56 -4.36
N HIS A 95 0.87 12.01 -5.22
CA HIS A 95 1.21 12.66 -6.48
C HIS A 95 0.04 12.63 -7.48
N VAL A 96 -0.65 11.50 -7.61
CA VAL A 96 -1.77 11.37 -8.56
C VAL A 96 -3.01 12.11 -8.08
N GLY A 97 -3.24 12.17 -6.76
CA GLY A 97 -4.38 12.87 -6.16
C GLY A 97 -4.30 14.41 -6.13
N GLY A 98 -3.27 15.02 -6.72
CA GLY A 98 -3.19 16.47 -6.97
C GLY A 98 -3.04 17.38 -5.73
N LYS A 99 -2.92 16.84 -4.52
CA LYS A 99 -2.80 17.61 -3.26
C LYS A 99 -1.43 17.42 -2.61
N HIS A 100 -0.47 18.21 -3.07
CA HIS A 100 0.91 18.29 -2.57
C HIS A 100 1.74 16.98 -2.64
N ARG A 101 3.05 17.11 -2.83
CA ARG A 101 3.99 15.99 -2.69
C ARG A 101 3.85 15.43 -1.27
N GLY A 102 3.52 14.14 -1.14
CA GLY A 102 3.48 13.46 0.16
C GLY A 102 4.77 13.69 0.93
N THR A 103 4.68 13.89 2.24
CA THR A 103 5.86 14.04 3.10
C THR A 103 6.26 12.66 3.63
N GLU A 104 7.55 12.47 3.92
CA GLU A 104 8.04 11.22 4.53
C GLU A 104 7.32 10.88 5.84
N ARG A 105 6.98 11.90 6.63
CA ARG A 105 6.21 11.72 7.86
C ARG A 105 4.83 11.13 7.58
N HIS A 106 4.09 11.68 6.63
CA HIS A 106 2.76 11.17 6.34
C HIS A 106 2.79 9.78 5.68
N ALA A 107 3.80 9.49 4.86
CA ALA A 107 3.99 8.16 4.28
C ALA A 107 4.23 7.11 5.38
N ARG A 108 5.10 7.43 6.34
CA ARG A 108 5.34 6.61 7.54
C ARG A 108 4.06 6.41 8.35
N ASP A 109 3.37 7.50 8.71
CA ASP A 109 2.17 7.44 9.55
C ASP A 109 1.04 6.64 8.88
N PHE A 110 0.92 6.76 7.55
CA PHE A 110 0.00 5.99 6.73
C PHE A 110 0.35 4.50 6.76
N ALA A 111 1.59 4.12 6.45
CA ALA A 111 2.02 2.73 6.45
C ALA A 111 1.84 2.08 7.83
N LEU A 112 2.27 2.74 8.91
CA LEU A 112 2.11 2.22 10.27
C LEU A 112 0.64 2.02 10.65
N SER A 113 -0.22 2.98 10.31
CA SER A 113 -1.65 2.86 10.60
C SER A 113 -2.31 1.76 9.79
N PHE A 114 -1.94 1.60 8.53
CA PHE A 114 -2.41 0.53 7.66
C PHE A 114 -2.08 -0.84 8.25
N LEU A 115 -0.84 -1.05 8.70
CA LEU A 115 -0.41 -2.31 9.30
C LEU A 115 -1.09 -2.60 10.65
N ARG A 116 -1.27 -1.58 11.50
CA ARG A 116 -1.97 -1.73 12.79
C ARG A 116 -3.42 -2.16 12.59
N ASN A 117 -4.10 -1.55 11.62
CA ASN A 117 -5.48 -1.86 11.31
C ASN A 117 -5.62 -3.24 10.65
N ALA A 118 -4.68 -3.63 9.79
CA ALA A 118 -4.62 -4.97 9.19
C ALA A 118 -4.56 -6.08 10.25
N GLN A 119 -3.83 -5.87 11.35
CA GLN A 119 -3.76 -6.81 12.48
C GLN A 119 -5.05 -6.85 13.31
N SER A 120 -5.85 -5.78 13.27
CA SER A 120 -7.11 -5.69 14.02
C SER A 120 -8.28 -6.37 13.29
N GLY A 121 -8.15 -6.65 12.00
CA GLY A 121 -9.11 -7.41 11.19
C GLY A 121 -8.92 -8.92 11.26
N ASP A 122 -7.78 -9.40 11.76
CA ASP A 122 -7.48 -10.83 11.96
C ASP A 122 -8.10 -11.33 13.27
N GLY A 123 -9.42 -11.21 13.38
CA GLY A 123 -10.20 -11.70 14.50
C GLY A 123 -9.88 -13.18 14.73
N ARG A 124 -9.20 -13.44 15.86
CA ARG A 124 -9.07 -14.74 16.53
C ARG A 124 -10.25 -15.65 16.20
N SER A 125 -9.94 -16.81 15.63
CA SER A 125 -10.76 -18.00 15.81
C SER A 125 -10.36 -18.59 17.16
N ASP A 126 -10.90 -18.08 18.25
CA ASP A 126 -10.79 -18.67 19.58
C ASP A 126 -11.57 -19.99 19.57
N GLY A 127 -10.88 -21.07 19.20
CA GLY A 127 -11.37 -22.43 19.38
C GLY A 127 -11.59 -22.68 20.87
N SER A 128 -12.85 -22.57 21.30
CA SER A 128 -13.30 -23.16 22.56
C SER A 128 -13.45 -24.66 22.35
N SER A 129 -12.70 -25.46 23.11
CA SER A 129 -13.00 -26.85 23.42
C SER A 129 -12.50 -27.14 24.82
#